data_AF-A0A0R2D655-F1
#
_entry.id   AF-A0A0R2D655-F1
#
_cell.length_a   1.000
_cell.length_b   1.000
_cell.length_c   1.000
_cell.angle_alpha   90.00
_cell.angle_beta   90.00
_cell.angle_gamma   90.00
#
_symmetry.space_group_name_H-M   'P 1'
#
loop_
_entity.id
_entity.type
_entity.pdbx_description
1 polymer ?
#
loop_
_entity_poly.entity_id
_entity_poly.type
_entity_poly.pdbx_seq_one_letter_code
_entity_poly.pdbx_strand_id
1 'polypeptide(L)'
;MDSNIKKAIQNLDAIGAIIMIVSLFAGNFYAGDPGGGLVYSLSYPGYKLIFNSEYMLGTLFIVVPALILVVGRIKSLQQYESLLKFGLPIVSLIFLFVLKGQLGDTGNYGGSASFALGAWLFVLGNILSLISGAAQFFHIDLEKKINDIMQQNKSKK
;
A
#
# COMPACT_ATOMS: atom_id res chain seq x y z
N MET A 1 -5.71 27.13 1.96
CA MET A 1 -5.49 25.81 2.58
C MET A 1 -4.41 25.96 3.64
N ASP A 2 -4.49 25.25 4.76
CA ASP A 2 -3.45 25.28 5.81
C ASP A 2 -2.09 24.80 5.26
N SER A 3 -0.99 25.44 5.68
CA SER A 3 0.39 25.07 5.33
C SER A 3 0.69 23.60 5.63
N ASN A 4 0.13 23.06 6.72
CA ASN A 4 0.32 21.65 7.11
C ASN A 4 -0.36 20.69 6.12
N ILE A 5 -1.57 21.03 5.66
CA ILE A 5 -2.32 20.23 4.67
C ILE A 5 -1.58 20.26 3.33
N LYS A 6 -1.03 21.41 2.95
CA LYS A 6 -0.24 21.54 1.72
C LYS A 6 1.00 20.64 1.74
N LYS A 7 1.76 20.65 2.85
CA LYS A 7 2.91 19.76 3.02
C LYS A 7 2.51 18.28 2.99
N ALA A 8 1.37 17.92 3.60
CA ALA A 8 0.87 16.55 3.55
C ALA A 8 0.55 16.10 2.12
N ILE A 9 -0.15 16.93 1.33
CA ILE A 9 -0.48 16.64 -0.07
C ILE A 9 0.79 16.45 -0.92
N GLN A 10 1.80 17.29 -0.71
CA GLN A 10 3.07 17.22 -1.44
C GLN A 10 3.89 15.96 -1.13
N ASN A 11 3.69 15.35 0.04
CA ASN A 11 4.43 14.17 0.49
C ASN A 11 3.54 12.92 0.63
N LEU A 12 2.40 12.89 -0.07
CA LEU A 12 1.43 11.77 -0.01
C LEU A 12 2.06 10.43 -0.39
N ASP A 13 3.00 10.43 -1.34
CA ASP A 13 3.80 9.27 -1.73
C ASP A 13 4.61 8.70 -0.57
N ALA A 14 5.33 9.56 0.14
CA ALA A 14 6.14 9.18 1.30
C ALA A 14 5.27 8.76 2.49
N ILE A 15 4.18 9.48 2.75
CA ILE A 15 3.20 9.13 3.80
C ILE A 15 2.61 7.75 3.51
N GLY A 16 2.17 7.50 2.28
CA GLY A 16 1.64 6.22 1.85
C GLY A 16 2.66 5.08 2.01
N ALA A 17 3.92 5.31 1.63
CA ALA A 17 5.00 4.34 1.80
C ALA A 17 5.32 4.04 3.28
N ILE A 18 5.30 5.04 4.15
CA ILE A 18 5.47 4.84 5.60
C ILE A 18 4.31 4.01 6.16
N ILE A 19 3.06 4.32 5.78
CA ILE A 19 1.89 3.54 6.21
C ILE A 19 2.01 2.08 5.75
N MET A 20 2.43 1.85 4.50
CA MET A 20 2.69 0.49 3.99
C MET A 20 3.70 -0.26 4.87
N ILE A 21 4.85 0.35 5.19
CA ILE A 21 5.86 -0.30 6.04
C ILE A 21 5.31 -0.61 7.44
N VAL A 22 4.70 0.38 8.09
CA VAL A 22 4.17 0.22 9.45
C VAL A 22 3.05 -0.82 9.51
N SER A 23 2.22 -0.91 8.46
CA SER A 23 1.12 -1.86 8.39
C SER A 23 1.55 -3.33 8.46
N LEU A 24 2.78 -3.63 8.03
CA LEU A 24 3.35 -4.98 8.13
C LEU A 24 3.57 -5.41 9.59
N PHE A 25 3.68 -4.44 10.50
CA PHE A 25 3.84 -4.66 11.94
C PHE A 25 2.54 -4.41 12.73
N ALA A 26 1.46 -3.98 12.08
CA ALA A 26 0.17 -3.66 12.70
C ALA A 26 -0.70 -4.91 12.96
N GLY A 27 -0.08 -6.02 13.37
CA GLY A 27 -0.74 -7.28 13.68
C GLY A 27 -0.88 -8.24 12.49
N ASN A 28 -2.05 -8.86 12.38
CA ASN A 28 -2.34 -9.82 11.31
C ASN A 28 -2.51 -9.09 9.98
N PHE A 29 -1.84 -9.62 8.96
CA PHE A 29 -1.89 -9.08 7.61
C PHE A 29 -2.89 -9.86 6.75
N TYR A 30 -2.88 -11.19 6.86
CA TYR A 30 -3.97 -12.04 6.39
C TYR A 30 -4.61 -12.83 7.53
N ALA A 31 -5.90 -13.11 7.39
CA ALA A 31 -6.63 -14.04 8.23
C ALA A 31 -7.17 -15.17 7.36
N GLY A 32 -6.79 -16.41 7.66
CA GLY A 32 -7.34 -17.61 7.05
C GLY A 32 -8.74 -17.87 7.58
N ASP A 33 -9.67 -18.20 6.68
CA ASP A 33 -10.99 -18.69 7.05
C ASP A 33 -10.87 -20.17 7.47
N PRO A 34 -11.10 -20.52 8.75
CA PRO A 34 -11.16 -21.91 9.16
C PRO A 34 -12.48 -22.47 8.63
N GLY A 35 -12.45 -23.09 7.44
CA GLY A 35 -13.61 -23.75 6.85
C GLY A 35 -14.27 -24.70 7.85
N GLY A 36 -15.33 -24.22 8.50
CA GLY A 36 -16.22 -24.98 9.38
C GLY A 36 -15.54 -25.75 10.52
N GLY A 37 -15.31 -25.08 11.65
CA GLY A 37 -15.23 -25.74 12.97
C GLY A 37 -13.86 -25.72 13.65
N LEU A 38 -13.76 -24.91 14.72
CA LEU A 38 -12.91 -25.05 15.91
C LEU A 38 -11.40 -25.32 15.78
N VAL A 39 -10.80 -25.28 14.59
CA VAL A 39 -9.35 -25.40 14.42
C VAL A 39 -8.76 -24.03 14.10
N TYR A 40 -7.89 -23.53 14.99
CA TYR A 40 -7.06 -22.31 14.90
C TYR A 40 -7.21 -21.51 13.61
N SER A 41 -7.81 -20.32 13.68
CA SER A 41 -7.77 -19.36 12.59
C SER A 41 -6.32 -19.07 12.22
N LEU A 42 -5.87 -19.61 11.08
CA LEU A 42 -4.53 -19.39 10.54
C LEU A 42 -4.36 -17.90 10.30
N SER A 43 -3.67 -17.21 11.20
CA SER A 43 -3.39 -15.79 11.08
C SER A 43 -1.96 -15.61 10.62
N TYR A 44 -1.75 -14.75 9.62
CA TYR A 44 -0.43 -14.48 9.05
C TYR A 44 0.01 -13.06 9.42
N PRO A 45 0.87 -12.89 10.45
CA PRO A 45 1.43 -11.59 10.80
C PRO A 45 2.26 -11.02 9.66
N GLY A 46 2.15 -9.72 9.40
CA GLY A 46 2.78 -9.09 8.22
C GLY A 46 4.31 -9.20 8.22
N TYR A 47 4.95 -9.00 9.38
CA TYR A 47 6.41 -9.12 9.49
C TYR A 47 6.90 -10.53 9.14
N LYS A 48 6.12 -11.57 9.44
CA LYS A 48 6.49 -12.95 9.09
C LYS A 48 6.44 -13.18 7.58
N LEU A 49 5.60 -12.46 6.84
CA LEU A 49 5.57 -12.55 5.37
C LEU A 49 6.86 -12.02 4.75
N ILE A 50 7.51 -11.04 5.39
CA ILE A 50 8.75 -10.43 4.89
C ILE A 50 9.96 -11.33 5.16
N PHE A 51 10.00 -11.93 6.35
CA PHE A 51 11.16 -12.66 6.86
C PHE A 51 11.09 -14.18 6.63
N ASN A 52 9.95 -14.73 6.21
CA ASN A 52 9.85 -16.15 5.88
C ASN A 52 10.21 -16.38 4.40
N SER A 53 11.22 -17.22 4.16
CA SER A 53 11.73 -17.57 2.82
C SER A 53 10.70 -18.29 1.93
N GLU A 54 9.69 -18.92 2.53
CA GLU A 54 8.59 -19.57 1.80
C GLU A 54 7.72 -18.56 1.03
N TYR A 55 7.70 -17.30 1.47
CA TYR A 55 6.97 -16.21 0.84
C TYR A 55 7.94 -15.22 0.21
N MET A 56 8.72 -15.66 -0.78
CA MET A 56 9.71 -14.81 -1.48
C MET A 56 9.11 -13.49 -2.01
N LEU A 57 7.81 -13.48 -2.31
CA LEU A 57 7.06 -12.29 -2.71
C LEU A 57 6.74 -11.32 -1.55
N GLY A 58 6.72 -11.80 -0.30
CA GLY A 58 6.48 -10.98 0.89
C GLY A 58 7.60 -9.99 1.19
N THR A 59 8.83 -10.27 0.75
CA THR A 59 9.93 -9.27 0.80
C THR A 59 9.62 -8.06 -0.09
N LEU A 60 8.82 -8.19 -1.15
CA LEU A 60 8.43 -7.05 -1.98
C LEU A 60 7.54 -6.06 -1.21
N PHE A 61 6.82 -6.50 -0.18
CA PHE A 61 5.97 -5.61 0.62
C PHE A 61 6.78 -4.60 1.44
N ILE A 62 8.07 -4.84 1.69
CA ILE A 62 8.96 -3.85 2.30
C ILE A 62 9.84 -3.16 1.25
N VAL A 63 10.30 -3.88 0.22
CA VAL A 63 11.19 -3.33 -0.81
C VAL A 63 10.48 -2.25 -1.63
N VAL A 64 9.23 -2.48 -2.04
CA VAL A 64 8.48 -1.52 -2.85
C VAL A 64 8.28 -0.18 -2.14
N PRO A 65 7.70 -0.09 -0.93
CA PRO A 65 7.57 1.17 -0.23
C PRO A 65 8.93 1.80 0.12
N ALA A 66 9.95 1.00 0.41
CA ALA A 66 11.30 1.52 0.60
C ALA A 66 11.84 2.21 -0.68
N LEU A 67 11.65 1.60 -1.85
CA LEU A 67 12.03 2.18 -3.14
C LEU A 67 11.29 3.50 -3.40
N ILE A 68 9.99 3.57 -3.10
CA ILE A 68 9.20 4.81 -3.23
C ILE A 68 9.82 5.95 -2.40
N LEU A 69 10.33 5.66 -1.20
CA LEU A 69 10.96 6.65 -0.33
C LEU A 69 12.33 7.14 -0.82
N VAL A 70 13.09 6.28 -1.50
CA VAL A 70 14.50 6.58 -1.87
C VAL A 70 14.69 6.97 -3.32
N VAL A 71 13.71 6.70 -4.21
CA VAL A 71 13.86 6.91 -5.66
C VAL A 71 14.27 8.35 -6.01
N GLY A 72 13.68 9.35 -5.34
CA GLY A 72 14.02 10.77 -5.54
C GLY A 72 15.40 11.18 -4.99
N ARG A 73 16.06 10.31 -4.20
CA ARG A 73 17.41 10.55 -3.67
C ARG A 73 18.52 9.86 -4.46
N ILE A 74 18.16 8.90 -5.32
CA ILE A 74 19.11 8.13 -6.12
C ILE A 74 19.25 8.79 -7.49
N LYS A 75 20.41 9.42 -7.76
CA LYS A 75 20.65 10.18 -9.01
C LYS A 75 20.33 9.39 -10.29
N SER A 76 20.63 8.10 -10.34
CA SER A 76 20.36 7.25 -11.50
C SER A 76 18.87 6.96 -11.74
N LEU A 77 18.03 7.09 -10.71
CA LEU A 77 16.59 6.77 -10.76
C LEU A 77 15.70 8.02 -10.82
N GLN A 78 16.24 9.20 -10.53
CA GLN A 78 15.50 10.47 -10.57
C GLN A 78 14.81 10.72 -11.92
N GLN A 79 15.45 10.35 -13.03
CA GLN A 79 14.85 10.47 -14.37
C GLN A 79 13.57 9.62 -14.56
N TYR A 80 13.39 8.57 -13.76
CA TYR A 80 12.23 7.69 -13.78
C TYR A 80 11.34 7.86 -12.53
N GLU A 81 11.57 8.91 -11.73
CA GLU A 81 10.92 9.09 -10.44
C GLU A 81 9.40 9.04 -10.54
N SER A 82 8.79 9.81 -11.47
CA SER A 82 7.34 9.85 -11.64
C SER A 82 6.77 8.49 -12.07
N LEU A 83 7.45 7.81 -13.00
CA LEU A 83 7.07 6.48 -13.48
C LEU A 83 7.16 5.45 -12.36
N LEU A 84 8.24 5.46 -11.57
CA LEU A 84 8.45 4.52 -10.48
C LEU A 84 7.48 4.78 -9.33
N LYS A 85 7.26 6.03 -8.94
CA LYS A 85 6.29 6.40 -7.90
C LYS A 85 4.84 6.09 -8.30
N PHE A 86 4.53 6.07 -9.58
CA PHE A 86 3.23 5.62 -10.09
C PHE A 86 3.12 4.10 -10.24
N GLY A 87 4.13 3.46 -10.82
CA GLY A 87 4.12 2.03 -11.15
C GLY A 87 4.35 1.11 -9.96
N LEU A 88 5.24 1.48 -9.03
CA LEU A 88 5.57 0.65 -7.88
C LEU A 88 4.34 0.34 -6.98
N PRO A 89 3.47 1.31 -6.63
CA PRO A 89 2.23 1.01 -5.92
C PRO A 89 1.31 0.02 -6.66
N ILE A 90 1.23 0.09 -8.00
CA ILE A 90 0.44 -0.85 -8.80
C ILE A 90 1.00 -2.26 -8.65
N VAL A 91 2.31 -2.40 -8.80
CA VAL A 91 3.02 -3.67 -8.62
C VAL A 91 2.79 -4.23 -7.22
N SER A 92 2.89 -3.38 -6.19
CA SER A 92 2.64 -3.77 -4.80
C SER A 92 1.20 -4.27 -4.58
N LEU A 93 0.21 -3.63 -5.19
CA LEU A 93 -1.19 -4.07 -5.11
C LEU A 93 -1.39 -5.42 -5.79
N ILE A 94 -0.80 -5.64 -6.97
CA ILE A 94 -0.87 -6.95 -7.65
C ILE A 94 -0.32 -8.05 -6.74
N PHE A 95 0.86 -7.85 -6.16
CA PHE A 95 1.45 -8.84 -5.26
C PHE A 95 0.63 -9.07 -3.99
N LEU A 96 -0.07 -8.06 -3.47
CA LEU A 96 -1.00 -8.22 -2.35
C LEU A 96 -2.08 -9.27 -2.65
N PHE A 97 -2.63 -9.28 -3.87
CA PHE A 97 -3.64 -10.25 -4.28
C PHE A 97 -3.03 -11.61 -4.64
N VAL A 98 -1.86 -11.64 -5.28
CA VAL A 98 -1.15 -12.90 -5.59
C VAL A 98 -0.81 -13.66 -4.30
N LEU A 99 -0.28 -12.96 -3.29
CA LEU A 99 0.10 -13.57 -2.03
C LEU A 99 -1.12 -14.05 -1.23
N LYS A 100 -2.25 -13.33 -1.32
CA LYS A 100 -3.55 -13.78 -0.81
C LYS A 100 -3.96 -15.13 -1.45
N GLY A 101 -3.79 -15.26 -2.77
CA GLY A 101 -4.07 -16.51 -3.50
C GLY A 101 -3.18 -17.66 -3.06
N GLN A 102 -1.86 -17.43 -3.01
CA GLN A 102 -0.90 -18.44 -2.56
C GLN A 102 -1.18 -18.94 -1.13
N LEU A 103 -1.58 -18.05 -0.21
CA LEU A 103 -1.98 -18.44 1.14
C LEU A 103 -3.31 -19.22 1.18
N GLY A 104 -4.20 -18.99 0.23
CA GLY A 104 -5.43 -19.78 0.06
C GLY A 104 -5.16 -21.19 -0.47
N ASP A 105 -4.20 -21.34 -1.38
CA ASP A 105 -3.88 -22.63 -2.02
C ASP A 105 -2.99 -23.53 -1.13
N THR A 106 -2.16 -22.93 -0.28
CA THR A 106 -1.26 -23.65 0.66
C THR A 106 -1.96 -24.09 1.94
N GLY A 107 -3.13 -23.52 2.25
CA GLY A 107 -3.99 -23.99 3.33
C GLY A 107 -4.68 -25.28 2.92
N ASN A 108 -4.22 -26.42 3.47
CA ASN A 108 -4.69 -27.80 3.22
C ASN A 108 -6.20 -28.08 3.49
N TYR A 109 -7.04 -27.04 3.56
CA TYR A 109 -8.45 -27.08 3.96
C TYR A 109 -9.38 -26.18 3.12
N GLY A 110 -8.96 -25.72 1.93
CA GLY A 110 -9.84 -24.97 1.02
C GLY A 110 -10.36 -23.63 1.58
N GLY A 111 -9.77 -23.13 2.65
CA GLY A 111 -10.14 -21.88 3.31
C GLY A 111 -9.53 -20.69 2.60
N SER A 112 -10.36 -19.76 2.14
CA SER A 112 -9.87 -18.53 1.50
C SER A 112 -9.13 -17.65 2.52
N ALA A 113 -7.95 -17.15 2.17
CA ALA A 113 -7.30 -16.10 2.94
C ALA A 113 -8.07 -14.78 2.75
N SER A 114 -8.28 -14.02 3.82
CA SER A 114 -8.93 -12.71 3.82
C SER A 114 -7.96 -11.63 4.27
N PHE A 115 -8.22 -10.37 3.89
CA PHE A 115 -7.42 -9.24 4.35
C PHE A 115 -7.75 -8.92 5.80
N ALA A 116 -6.73 -8.92 6.65
CA ALA A 116 -6.82 -8.44 8.01
C ALA A 116 -6.40 -6.96 8.09
N LEU A 117 -6.36 -6.39 9.30
CA LEU A 117 -6.08 -4.98 9.53
C LEU A 117 -4.78 -4.51 8.84
N GLY A 118 -3.71 -5.30 8.93
CA GLY A 118 -2.43 -4.99 8.30
C GLY A 118 -2.55 -4.82 6.79
N ALA A 119 -3.23 -5.75 6.10
CA ALA A 119 -3.45 -5.64 4.66
C ALA A 119 -4.32 -4.44 4.28
N TRP A 120 -5.36 -4.11 5.06
CA TRP A 120 -6.19 -2.93 4.79
C TRP A 120 -5.43 -1.62 4.95
N LEU A 121 -4.59 -1.50 5.98
CA LEU A 121 -3.69 -0.36 6.15
C LEU A 121 -2.67 -0.28 5.02
N PHE A 122 -2.16 -1.42 4.56
CA PHE A 122 -1.25 -1.50 3.42
C PHE A 122 -1.91 -1.04 2.11
N VAL A 123 -3.18 -1.42 1.88
CA VAL A 123 -3.99 -0.94 0.74
C VAL A 123 -4.19 0.56 0.82
N LEU A 124 -4.51 1.09 2.00
CA LEU A 124 -4.66 2.53 2.20
C LEU A 124 -3.37 3.29 1.88
N GLY A 125 -2.22 2.81 2.38
CA GLY A 125 -0.92 3.38 2.04
C GLY A 125 -0.65 3.34 0.53
N ASN A 126 -0.96 2.22 -0.13
CA ASN A 126 -0.84 2.08 -1.58
C ASN A 126 -1.68 3.09 -2.34
N ILE A 127 -2.95 3.28 -1.95
CA ILE A 127 -3.86 4.22 -2.62
C ILE A 127 -3.33 5.65 -2.52
N LEU A 128 -2.81 6.05 -1.35
CA LEU A 128 -2.22 7.38 -1.16
C LEU A 128 -0.99 7.57 -2.06
N SER A 129 -0.09 6.58 -2.10
CA SER A 129 1.07 6.62 -2.96
C SER A 129 0.70 6.61 -4.45
N LEU A 130 -0.32 5.85 -4.84
CA LEU A 130 -0.83 5.80 -6.22
C LEU A 130 -1.42 7.15 -6.64
N ILE A 131 -2.23 7.79 -5.80
CA ILE A 131 -2.81 9.12 -6.10
C ILE A 131 -1.69 10.14 -6.31
N SER A 132 -0.69 10.16 -5.43
CA SER A 132 0.45 11.08 -5.54
C SER A 132 1.29 10.78 -6.79
N GLY A 133 1.63 9.51 -7.02
CA GLY A 133 2.38 9.08 -8.20
C GLY A 133 1.66 9.36 -9.51
N ALA A 134 0.35 9.11 -9.58
CA ALA A 134 -0.47 9.43 -10.75
C ALA A 134 -0.51 10.93 -11.00
N ALA A 135 -0.65 11.75 -9.95
CA ALA A 135 -0.66 13.19 -10.10
C ALA A 135 0.69 13.72 -10.64
N GLN A 136 1.81 13.18 -10.15
CA GLN A 136 3.13 13.51 -10.67
C GLN A 136 3.30 13.04 -12.12
N PHE A 137 2.88 11.82 -12.46
CA PHE A 137 3.02 11.23 -13.78
C PHE A 137 2.17 11.91 -14.86
N PHE A 138 0.94 12.31 -14.52
CA PHE A 138 0.02 13.00 -15.44
C PHE A 138 0.06 14.54 -15.32
N HIS A 139 1.01 15.09 -14.55
CA HIS A 139 1.14 16.54 -14.31
C HIS A 139 -0.14 17.20 -13.78
N ILE A 140 -0.84 16.51 -12.87
CA ILE A 140 -2.06 17.01 -12.24
C ILE A 140 -1.71 17.78 -10.97
N ASP A 141 -2.17 19.02 -10.87
CA ASP A 141 -2.12 19.80 -9.64
C ASP A 141 -3.20 19.32 -8.65
N LEU A 142 -2.80 18.42 -7.75
CA LEU A 142 -3.66 17.89 -6.68
C LEU A 142 -4.17 19.00 -5.75
N GLU A 143 -3.34 20.00 -5.43
CA GLU A 143 -3.73 21.09 -4.53
C GLU A 143 -4.85 21.91 -5.14
N LYS A 144 -4.72 22.28 -6.42
CA LYS A 144 -5.76 23.00 -7.15
C LYS A 144 -7.06 22.20 -7.21
N LYS A 145 -6.99 20.92 -7.60
CA LYS A 145 -8.18 20.05 -7.67
C LYS A 145 -8.88 19.89 -6.32
N ILE A 146 -8.14 19.72 -5.23
CA ILE A 146 -8.72 19.61 -3.88
C ILE A 146 -9.40 20.92 -3.49
N ASN A 147 -8.76 22.06 -3.73
CA ASN A 147 -9.34 23.37 -3.44
C ASN A 147 -10.64 23.62 -4.23
N ASP A 148 -10.67 23.28 -5.52
CA ASP A 148 -11.85 23.43 -6.37
C ASP A 148 -13.04 22.60 -5.82
N ILE A 149 -12.79 21.35 -5.42
CA ILE A 149 -13.80 20.46 -4.81
C ILE A 149 -14.29 21.02 -3.46
N MET A 150 -13.39 21.51 -2.62
CA MET A 150 -13.75 22.09 -1.32
C MET A 150 -14.60 23.35 -1.47
N GLN A 151 -14.32 24.19 -2.46
CA GLN A 151 -15.11 25.40 -2.74
C GLN A 151 -16.49 25.05 -3.30
N GLN A 152 -16.60 24.09 -4.22
CA GLN A 152 -17.90 23.62 -4.73
C GLN A 152 -18.79 23.02 -3.62
N ASN A 153 -18.21 22.29 -2.67
CA ASN A 153 -18.97 21.74 -1.55
C ASN A 153 -19.43 22.82 -0.56
N LYS A 154 -18.70 23.94 -0.45
CA LYS A 154 -19.12 25.10 0.34
C LYS A 154 -20.23 25.90 -0.34
N SER A 155 -20.28 25.96 -1.67
CA SER A 155 -21.34 26.67 -2.40
C SER A 155 -22.65 25.88 -2.51
N LYS A 156 -22.63 24.59 -2.20
CA LYS A 156 -23.81 23.69 -2.19
C LYS A 156 -24.47 23.55 -0.80
N LYS A 157 -23.87 24.14 0.23
CA LYS A 157 -24.44 24.27 1.58
C LYS A 157 -24.96 25.67 1.78
#